data_AF-A0A4Y2HG01-F1
#
_entry.id   AF-A0A4Y2HG01-F1
#
_cell.length_a   1.000
_cell.length_b   1.000
_cell.length_c   1.000
_cell.angle_alpha   90.00
_cell.angle_beta   90.00
_cell.angle_gamma   90.00
#
_symmetry.space_group_name_H-M   'P 1'
#
loop_
_entity.id
_entity.type
_entity.pdbx_description
1 polymer ?
#
loop_
_entity_poly.entity_id
_entity_poly.type
_entity_poly.pdbx_seq_one_letter_code
_entity_poly.pdbx_strand_id
1 'polypeptide(L)'
;MKSGIIAYTTLPPIKCQSNYVRPSPLFCNPTNVLELWNKYSIDMSLDYLRNYIEAASWNLALHDINASLEQHGLSCASIGLPVPTGNAIEVQPYNQDEEREEAEQRISSLNREQLAAFETITRAIGNNNEKR
;
A
#
# COMPACT_ATOMS: atom_id res chain seq x y z
N MET A 1 -35.55 15.18 12.36
CA MET A 1 -35.08 13.86 11.90
C MET A 1 -35.58 13.60 10.49
N LYS A 2 -34.67 13.61 9.51
CA LYS A 2 -34.70 12.80 8.28
C LYS A 2 -33.39 13.08 7.55
N SER A 3 -32.47 12.13 7.71
CA SER A 3 -31.17 12.06 7.06
C SER A 3 -31.38 11.80 5.58
N GLY A 4 -30.84 12.67 4.71
CA GLY A 4 -30.77 12.45 3.27
C GLY A 4 -29.33 12.14 2.92
N ILE A 5 -29.01 10.86 2.81
CA ILE A 5 -27.68 10.36 2.47
C ILE A 5 -27.39 10.69 1.00
N ILE A 6 -26.24 11.32 0.76
CA ILE A 6 -25.66 11.54 -0.56
C ILE A 6 -25.30 10.18 -1.14
N ALA A 7 -25.85 9.86 -2.31
CA ALA A 7 -25.53 8.63 -3.03
C ALA A 7 -24.09 8.72 -3.57
N TYR A 8 -23.17 7.96 -2.97
CA TYR A 8 -21.87 7.69 -3.57
C TYR A 8 -22.11 6.81 -4.80
N THR A 9 -21.74 7.29 -5.98
CA THR A 9 -21.69 6.47 -7.20
C THR A 9 -20.62 5.40 -7.02
N THR A 10 -21.04 4.24 -6.52
CA THR A 10 -20.27 3.00 -6.57
C THR A 10 -20.04 2.67 -8.04
N LEU A 11 -18.79 2.77 -8.51
CA LEU A 11 -18.38 2.13 -9.76
C LEU A 11 -18.84 0.66 -9.70
N PRO A 12 -19.48 0.13 -10.75
CA PRO A 12 -19.99 -1.23 -10.69
C PRO A 12 -18.82 -2.18 -10.42
N PRO A 13 -18.98 -3.17 -9.51
CA PRO A 13 -17.99 -4.23 -9.41
C PRO A 13 -17.88 -4.86 -10.79
N ILE A 14 -16.64 -5.02 -11.28
CA ILE A 14 -16.39 -5.84 -12.47
C ILE A 14 -16.81 -7.25 -12.08
N LYS A 15 -18.09 -7.55 -12.34
CA LYS A 15 -18.62 -8.90 -12.22
C LYS A 15 -17.89 -9.71 -13.27
N CYS A 16 -16.97 -10.57 -12.86
CA CYS A 16 -16.65 -11.76 -13.64
C CYS A 16 -17.94 -12.58 -13.70
N GLN A 17 -18.80 -12.27 -14.67
CA GLN A 17 -20.11 -12.88 -14.81
C GLN A 17 -19.92 -14.36 -15.12
N SER A 18 -20.51 -15.21 -14.28
CA SER A 18 -20.47 -16.67 -14.31
C SER A 18 -21.14 -17.32 -15.53
N ASN A 19 -21.46 -16.58 -16.60
CA ASN A 19 -22.10 -17.16 -17.78
C ASN A 19 -21.53 -16.47 -19.02
N TYR A 20 -21.28 -17.27 -20.06
CA TYR A 20 -20.65 -16.95 -21.35
C TYR A 20 -19.13 -17.10 -21.41
N VAL A 21 -18.75 -18.26 -21.97
CA VAL A 21 -17.45 -18.61 -22.55
C VAL A 21 -16.29 -18.64 -21.56
N ARG A 22 -15.65 -19.82 -21.45
CA ARG A 22 -14.43 -20.01 -20.64
C ARG A 22 -13.48 -18.83 -20.88
N PRO A 23 -13.06 -18.09 -19.85
CA PRO A 23 -12.04 -17.08 -20.03
C PRO A 23 -10.83 -17.78 -20.63
N SER A 24 -10.36 -17.29 -21.77
CA SER A 24 -9.06 -17.68 -22.28
C SER A 24 -8.04 -17.52 -21.14
N PRO A 25 -7.12 -18.46 -20.90
CA PRO A 25 -6.13 -18.38 -19.80
C PRO A 25 -5.19 -17.16 -19.89
N LEU A 26 -5.38 -16.28 -20.87
CA LEU A 26 -4.45 -15.23 -21.28
C LEU A 26 -4.55 -13.93 -20.45
N PHE A 27 -5.65 -13.70 -19.71
CA PHE A 27 -5.89 -12.39 -19.07
C PHE A 27 -5.65 -12.33 -17.55
N CYS A 28 -5.34 -13.45 -16.89
CA CYS A 28 -5.21 -13.50 -15.42
C CYS A 28 -4.08 -14.40 -14.92
N ASN A 29 -3.11 -14.76 -15.77
CA ASN A 29 -1.94 -15.54 -15.38
C ASN A 29 -0.70 -14.65 -15.38
N PRO A 30 -0.36 -14.03 -14.24
CA PRO A 30 0.89 -13.30 -14.15
C PRO A 30 2.04 -14.24 -14.48
N THR A 31 2.86 -13.86 -15.47
CA THR A 31 4.03 -14.64 -15.86
C THR A 31 5.18 -14.31 -14.90
N ASN A 32 5.97 -15.31 -14.51
CA ASN A 32 7.13 -15.18 -13.63
C ASN A 32 6.83 -14.56 -12.25
N VAL A 33 5.69 -14.93 -11.64
CA VAL A 33 5.22 -14.40 -10.35
C VAL A 33 6.28 -14.43 -9.26
N LEU A 34 6.95 -15.58 -9.07
CA LEU A 34 7.97 -15.76 -8.04
C LEU A 34 9.23 -14.92 -8.33
N GLU A 35 9.60 -14.75 -9.60
CA GLU A 35 10.74 -13.92 -9.99
C GLU A 35 10.47 -12.45 -9.69
N LEU A 36 9.25 -11.96 -10.00
CA LEU A 36 8.81 -10.61 -9.66
C LEU A 36 8.81 -10.37 -8.16
N TRP A 37 8.27 -11.33 -7.39
CA TRP A 37 8.31 -11.27 -5.93
C TRP A 37 9.74 -11.18 -5.41
N ASN A 38 10.63 -12.08 -5.84
CA ASN A 38 12.02 -12.07 -5.39
C ASN A 38 12.77 -10.79 -5.79
N LYS A 39 12.39 -10.17 -6.91
CA LYS A 39 13.01 -8.93 -7.39
C LYS A 39 12.55 -7.69 -6.61
N TYR A 40 11.26 -7.62 -6.25
CA TYR A 40 10.64 -6.40 -5.71
C TYR A 40 10.08 -6.56 -4.29
N SER A 41 10.32 -7.68 -3.60
CA SER A 41 9.78 -7.94 -2.26
C SER A 41 10.15 -6.85 -1.25
N ILE A 42 11.39 -6.35 -1.32
CA ILE A 42 11.85 -5.24 -0.48
C ILE A 42 10.99 -4.00 -0.74
N ASP A 43 10.89 -3.57 -2.00
CA ASP A 43 10.13 -2.38 -2.39
C ASP A 43 8.64 -2.51 -2.01
N MET A 44 8.05 -3.69 -2.20
CA MET A 44 6.65 -3.97 -1.84
C MET A 44 6.40 -4.04 -0.33
N SER A 45 7.45 -4.07 0.49
CA SER A 45 7.35 -4.16 1.95
C SER A 45 7.84 -2.90 2.69
N LEU A 46 8.17 -1.82 1.95
CA LEU A 46 8.73 -0.60 2.52
C LEU A 46 7.86 0.03 3.62
N ASP A 47 6.54 0.03 3.43
CA ASP A 47 5.60 0.58 4.40
C ASP A 47 5.66 -0.16 5.75
N TYR A 48 5.98 -1.45 5.71
CA TYR A 48 6.12 -2.29 6.91
C TYR A 48 7.51 -2.22 7.54
N LEU A 49 8.54 -2.04 6.72
CA LEU A 49 9.94 -1.96 7.19
C LEU A 49 10.19 -0.80 8.16
N ARG A 50 9.31 0.22 8.18
CA ARG A 50 9.39 1.32 9.17
C ARG A 50 9.20 0.83 10.61
N ASN A 51 8.35 -0.19 10.82
CA ASN A 51 7.89 -0.61 12.14
C ASN A 51 8.21 -2.08 12.48
N TYR A 52 8.58 -2.88 11.48
CA TYR A 52 8.79 -4.31 11.62
C TYR A 52 10.14 -4.76 11.03
N ILE A 53 10.64 -5.89 11.52
CA ILE A 53 11.80 -6.55 10.90
C ILE A 53 11.45 -7.05 9.50
N GLU A 54 12.47 -7.28 8.67
CA GLU A 54 12.33 -7.66 7.25
C GLU A 54 11.41 -8.87 7.03
N ALA A 55 11.64 -9.96 7.75
CA ALA A 55 10.83 -11.17 7.60
C ALA A 55 9.34 -10.94 7.95
N ALA A 56 9.05 -10.14 8.96
CA ALA A 56 7.68 -9.79 9.33
C ALA A 56 7.05 -8.84 8.29
N SER A 57 7.82 -7.88 7.78
CA SER A 57 7.40 -6.94 6.74
C SER A 57 7.01 -7.64 5.44
N TRP A 58 7.81 -8.62 5.01
CA TRP A 58 7.49 -9.46 3.85
C TRP A 58 6.22 -10.27 4.07
N ASN A 59 6.07 -10.85 5.26
CA ASN A 59 4.91 -11.64 5.59
C ASN A 59 3.62 -10.80 5.61
N LEU A 60 3.68 -9.54 6.06
CA LEU A 60 2.56 -8.58 6.00
C LEU A 60 2.23 -8.20 4.55
N ALA A 61 3.23 -7.89 3.73
CA ALA A 61 3.01 -7.64 2.31
C ALA A 61 2.34 -8.85 1.61
N LEU A 62 2.74 -10.07 1.95
CA LEU A 62 2.11 -11.29 1.44
C LEU A 62 0.66 -11.46 1.93
N HIS A 63 0.33 -11.03 3.16
CA HIS A 63 -1.05 -11.03 3.65
C HIS A 63 -1.94 -10.09 2.82
N ASP A 64 -1.48 -8.88 2.50
CA ASP A 64 -2.26 -7.93 1.69
C ASP A 64 -2.41 -8.39 0.24
N ILE A 65 -1.34 -8.94 -0.33
CA ILE A 65 -1.37 -9.55 -1.66
C ILE A 65 -2.39 -10.69 -1.65
N ASN A 66 -2.33 -11.58 -0.67
CA ASN A 66 -3.27 -12.70 -0.58
C ASN A 66 -4.71 -12.23 -0.40
N ALA A 67 -4.96 -11.23 0.46
CA ALA A 67 -6.29 -10.64 0.63
C ALA A 67 -6.83 -10.03 -0.68
N SER A 68 -5.96 -9.39 -1.47
CA SER A 68 -6.32 -8.85 -2.78
C SER A 68 -6.61 -9.96 -3.80
N LEU A 69 -5.83 -11.05 -3.79
CA LEU A 69 -6.06 -12.21 -4.64
C LEU A 69 -7.35 -12.96 -4.30
N GLU A 70 -7.67 -13.08 -3.01
CA GLU A 70 -8.87 -13.75 -2.52
C GLU A 70 -10.15 -13.06 -2.98
N GLN A 71 -10.15 -11.73 -3.11
CA GLN A 71 -11.26 -10.97 -3.73
C GLN A 71 -11.56 -11.39 -5.17
N HIS A 72 -10.60 -12.02 -5.84
CA HIS A 72 -10.70 -12.52 -7.20
C HIS A 72 -10.74 -14.06 -7.30
N GLY A 73 -10.88 -14.76 -6.17
CA GLY A 73 -10.91 -16.23 -6.12
C GLY A 73 -9.54 -16.89 -6.37
N LEU A 74 -8.45 -16.14 -6.21
CA LEU A 74 -7.07 -16.62 -6.24
C LEU A 74 -6.48 -16.61 -4.83
N SER A 75 -5.28 -17.15 -4.70
CA SER A 75 -4.46 -17.11 -3.48
C SER A 75 -2.97 -17.09 -3.83
N CYS A 76 -2.12 -16.71 -2.88
CA CYS A 76 -0.67 -16.80 -3.05
C CYS A 76 -0.23 -18.21 -3.48
N ALA A 77 -0.80 -19.24 -2.84
CA ALA A 77 -0.52 -20.64 -3.20
C ALA A 77 -0.89 -20.96 -4.65
N SER A 78 -2.04 -20.48 -5.14
CA SER A 78 -2.54 -20.77 -6.49
C SER A 78 -1.67 -20.20 -7.61
N ILE A 79 -0.89 -19.15 -7.33
CA ILE A 79 -0.03 -18.47 -8.30
C ILE A 79 1.48 -18.69 -8.02
N GLY A 80 1.83 -19.56 -7.07
CA GLY A 80 3.21 -19.93 -6.76
C GLY A 80 3.99 -18.91 -5.93
N LEU A 81 3.30 -18.05 -5.18
CA LEU A 81 3.92 -17.19 -4.17
C LEU A 81 4.07 -17.91 -2.82
N PRO A 82 5.01 -17.47 -1.96
CA PRO A 82 5.05 -17.91 -0.58
C PRO A 82 3.72 -17.61 0.13
N VAL A 83 3.22 -18.59 0.88
CA VAL A 83 1.96 -18.43 1.63
C VAL A 83 2.26 -17.62 2.89
N PRO A 84 1.52 -16.54 3.16
CA PRO A 84 1.71 -15.78 4.39
C PRO A 84 1.42 -16.67 5.61
N THR A 85 2.22 -16.51 6.65
CA THR A 85 2.15 -17.31 7.88
C THR A 85 1.64 -16.49 9.06
N GLY A 86 1.08 -17.17 10.05
CA GLY A 86 0.49 -16.52 11.22
C GLY A 86 -0.72 -15.66 10.85
N ASN A 87 -1.13 -14.80 11.78
CA ASN A 87 -2.22 -13.86 11.55
C ASN A 87 -1.68 -12.60 10.87
N ALA A 88 -2.47 -12.01 9.97
CA ALA A 88 -2.22 -10.65 9.52
C ALA A 88 -2.24 -9.73 10.74
N ILE A 89 -1.12 -9.04 10.99
CA ILE A 89 -1.08 -8.02 12.03
C ILE A 89 -1.84 -6.83 11.45
N GLU A 90 -2.81 -6.32 12.19
CA GLU A 90 -3.53 -5.11 11.81
C GLU A 90 -2.52 -3.97 11.71
N VAL A 91 -2.27 -3.50 10.50
CA VAL A 91 -1.41 -2.36 10.25
C VAL A 91 -2.10 -1.16 10.88
N GLN A 92 -1.45 -0.55 11.88
CA GLN A 92 -1.97 0.64 12.52
C GLN A 92 -2.26 1.69 11.43
N PRO A 93 -3.50 2.21 11.35
CA PRO A 93 -3.81 3.25 10.37
C PRO A 93 -2.93 4.47 10.62
N TYR A 94 -2.56 5.15 9.53
CA TYR A 94 -1.75 6.36 9.58
C TYR A 94 -2.39 7.41 10.51
N ASN A 95 -1.74 7.69 11.63
CA ASN A 95 -2.18 8.70 12.59
C ASN A 95 -1.56 10.05 12.24
N GLN A 96 -2.33 10.86 11.52
CA GLN A 96 -1.87 12.16 11.04
C GLN A 96 -1.46 13.11 12.18
N ASP A 97 -2.12 13.03 13.35
CA ASP A 97 -1.82 13.92 14.46
C ASP A 97 -0.50 13.54 15.14
N GLU A 98 -0.25 12.24 15.35
CA GLU A 98 1.00 11.73 15.90
C GLU A 98 2.19 12.00 14.96
N GLU A 99 2.02 11.77 13.66
CA GLU A 99 3.07 12.05 12.67
C GLU A 99 3.37 13.56 12.56
N ARG A 100 2.34 14.42 12.71
CA ARG A 100 2.55 15.88 12.78
C ARG A 100 3.34 16.25 14.02
N GLU A 101 2.97 15.71 15.19
CA GLU A 101 3.67 15.98 16.44
C GLU A 101 5.13 15.53 16.39
N GLU A 102 5.39 14.32 15.88
CA GLU A 102 6.76 13.84 15.66
C GLU A 102 7.55 14.75 14.71
N ALA A 103 6.93 15.21 13.62
CA ALA A 103 7.57 16.10 12.67
C ALA A 103 7.94 17.44 13.33
N GLU A 104 7.04 18.04 14.10
CA GLU A 104 7.29 19.29 14.83
C GLU A 104 8.42 19.12 15.85
N GLN A 105 8.42 18.02 16.61
CA GLN A 105 9.51 17.71 17.55
C GLN A 105 10.86 17.58 16.83
N ARG A 106 10.92 16.84 15.72
CA ARG A 106 12.15 16.69 14.93
C ARG A 106 12.64 18.03 14.38
N ILE A 107 11.74 18.85 13.81
CA ILE A 107 12.08 20.18 13.31
C ILE A 107 12.64 21.07 14.43
N SER A 108 12.04 21.02 15.62
CA SER A 108 12.51 21.81 16.77
C SER A 108 13.92 21.44 17.25
N SER A 109 14.35 20.21 16.98
CA SER A 109 15.69 19.71 17.34
C SER A 109 16.79 20.03 16.32
N LEU A 110 16.43 20.57 15.15
CA LEU A 110 17.40 20.85 14.10
C LEU A 110 18.32 22.00 14.51
N ASN A 111 19.60 21.87 14.15
CA ASN A 111 20.50 23.00 14.25
C ASN A 111 20.22 24.03 13.14
N ARG A 112 20.84 25.22 13.25
CA ARG A 112 20.61 26.33 12.32
C ARG A 112 20.84 25.97 10.83
N GLU A 113 21.87 25.18 10.53
CA GLU A 113 22.19 24.81 9.15
C GLU A 113 21.18 23.79 8.60
N GLN A 114 20.81 22.81 9.41
CA GLN A 114 19.80 21.81 9.06
C GLN A 114 18.43 22.45 8.86
N LEU A 115 18.05 23.39 9.73
CA LEU A 115 16.79 24.13 9.62
C LEU A 115 16.75 24.97 8.33
N ALA A 116 17.84 25.68 8.03
CA ALA A 116 17.93 26.47 6.80
C ALA A 116 17.82 25.59 5.54
N ALA A 117 18.42 24.39 5.54
CA ALA A 117 18.28 23.42 4.46
C ALA A 117 16.84 22.89 4.35
N PHE A 118 16.23 22.51 5.47
CA PHE A 118 14.85 22.03 5.54
C PHE A 118 13.87 23.06 4.96
N GLU A 119 13.95 24.32 5.39
CA GLU A 119 13.08 25.40 4.88
C GLU A 119 13.26 25.62 3.37
N THR A 120 14.50 25.57 2.88
CA THR A 120 14.82 25.76 1.46
C THR A 120 14.17 24.67 0.61
N ILE A 121 14.30 23.41 1.04
CA ILE A 121 13.71 22.25 0.35
C ILE A 121 12.18 22.33 0.38
N THR A 122 11.59 22.55 1.56
CA THR A 122 10.13 22.62 1.73
C THR A 122 9.53 23.75 0.89
N ARG A 123 10.19 24.91 0.83
CA ARG A 123 9.76 26.03 -0.03
C ARG A 123 9.84 25.68 -1.52
N ALA A 124 10.91 24.99 -1.95
CA ALA A 124 11.05 24.56 -3.34
C ALA A 124 9.95 23.57 -3.76
N ILE A 125 9.56 22.66 -2.86
CA ILE A 125 8.46 21.71 -3.09
C ILE A 125 7.13 22.47 -3.23
N GLY A 126 6.82 23.40 -2.31
CA GLY A 126 5.59 24.19 -2.35
C GLY A 126 5.41 25.00 -3.64
N ASN A 127 6.48 25.64 -4.10
CA ASN A 127 6.46 26.51 -5.29
C ASN A 127 6.29 25.75 -6.62
N ASN A 128 6.59 24.45 -6.67
CA ASN A 128 6.42 23.65 -7.89
C ASN A 128 4.94 23.32 -8.18
N ASN A 129 4.07 23.43 -7.18
CA ASN A 129 2.64 23.11 -7.32
C ASN A 129 1.81 24.27 -7.90
N GLU A 130 2.33 25.50 -7.87
CA GLU A 130 1.66 26.70 -8.40
C GLU A 130 1.96 26.98 -9.88
N LYS A 131 2.93 26.27 -10.47
CA LYS A 131 3.38 26.47 -11.86
C LYS A 131 2.79 25.46 -12.85
N ARG A 132 1.67 24.81 -12.51
CA ARG A 132 0.98 23.82 -13.37
C ARG A 132 -0.40 24.28 -13.77
#